data_AF-A0AAN6SVX6-F1
#
_entry.id   AF-A0AAN6SVX6-F1
#
_cell.length_a   1.000
_cell.length_b   1.000
_cell.length_c   1.000
_cell.angle_alpha   90.00
_cell.angle_beta   90.00
_cell.angle_gamma   90.00
#
_symmetry.space_group_name_H-M   'P 1'
#
loop_
_entity.id
_entity.type
_entity.pdbx_description
1 polymer ?
#
loop_
_entity_poly.entity_id
_entity_poly.type
_entity_poly.pdbx_seq_one_letter_code
_entity_poly.pdbx_strand_id
1 'polypeptide(L)'
;MRWSHLTSSFLLCQGLTAAQQVGSYQNETHPKLQWSSCTVDGGCQTVNGEIAMDANFRWLHKVDNYMNCFSGNTWEENQCSTVENCTNTCALDGADYARVYGVKVTNSSVSQRFKTNFDFAYNVGSRLFLLESKHKYQMFTLKNNELAFDVDLSTVECGINGALYFVPMDADGGQTRYATNKAGAEYGTGYCDASCPRDLKFVGGKANMEAWIPSETDPFSGKGLYGACCPQFSVWNSNAHSFEMSSHVCPPDRAGPTVCGYEECDNYGPYGGQNHWRGQCDRWGCSYNPYRMGNTAFYGKGKTVDTGRKFTVVTQWSETKVTQFFIQDGQKIELPAPVVEGLPKEAGLSADMCSKQRAVFGELDTMAQNGGWETHNRQLLSQPMVLVMSIGADVHGGLVEHQIWAHWIYGSGLKM
;
A
#
# COMPACT_ATOMS: atom_id res chain seq x y z
N MET A 1 -42.86 37.71 -48.16
CA MET A 1 -42.07 36.48 -48.36
C MET A 1 -41.46 36.09 -47.03
N ARG A 2 -41.96 35.01 -46.42
CA ARG A 2 -41.46 34.48 -45.14
C ARG A 2 -40.18 33.69 -45.42
N TRP A 3 -39.10 34.02 -44.71
CA TRP A 3 -37.86 33.23 -44.72
C TRP A 3 -37.91 32.26 -43.55
N SER A 4 -37.89 30.96 -43.86
CA SER A 4 -37.89 29.86 -42.90
C SER A 4 -36.45 29.63 -42.41
N HIS A 5 -36.21 29.82 -41.12
CA HIS A 5 -34.96 29.36 -40.49
C HIS A 5 -35.08 27.85 -40.19
N LEU A 6 -34.32 27.03 -40.92
CA LEU A 6 -34.04 25.65 -40.51
C LEU A 6 -33.03 25.70 -39.36
N THR A 7 -33.48 25.43 -38.15
CA THR A 7 -32.61 25.09 -37.02
C THR A 7 -32.15 23.64 -37.16
N SER A 8 -30.87 23.46 -37.50
CA SER A 8 -30.19 22.16 -37.47
C SER A 8 -29.92 21.79 -36.01
N SER A 9 -30.70 20.85 -35.47
CA SER A 9 -30.42 20.24 -34.17
C SER A 9 -29.17 19.37 -34.27
N PHE A 10 -28.03 19.91 -33.82
CA PHE A 10 -26.86 19.09 -33.51
C PHE A 10 -27.17 18.28 -32.23
N LEU A 11 -27.54 17.01 -32.41
CA LEU A 11 -27.43 16.03 -31.33
C LEU A 11 -25.93 15.85 -31.04
N LEU A 12 -25.43 16.45 -29.97
CA LEU A 12 -24.20 15.99 -29.33
C LEU A 12 -24.48 14.61 -28.73
N CYS A 13 -24.10 13.57 -29.48
CA CYS A 13 -23.94 12.25 -28.91
C CYS A 13 -22.69 12.31 -28.01
N GLN A 14 -22.87 12.65 -26.74
CA GLN A 14 -21.83 12.39 -25.74
C GLN A 14 -21.73 10.87 -25.59
N GLY A 15 -20.83 10.27 -26.37
CA GLY A 15 -20.43 8.90 -26.14
C GLY A 15 -19.94 8.80 -24.70
N LEU A 16 -20.56 7.94 -23.91
CA LEU A 16 -20.04 7.47 -22.63
C LEU A 16 -18.70 6.80 -22.91
N THR A 17 -17.65 7.60 -22.99
CA THR A 17 -16.29 7.13 -23.20
C THR A 17 -15.78 6.68 -21.85
N ALA A 18 -15.58 5.37 -21.76
CA ALA A 18 -15.03 4.69 -20.61
C ALA A 18 -13.54 5.05 -20.46
N ALA A 19 -12.95 4.76 -19.32
CA ALA A 19 -11.53 4.99 -19.06
C ALA A 19 -10.92 3.92 -18.16
N GLN A 20 -9.58 3.90 -18.06
CA GLN A 20 -8.78 2.84 -17.42
C GLN A 20 -9.33 1.47 -17.83
N GLN A 21 -9.16 1.18 -19.11
CA GLN A 21 -9.81 0.09 -19.79
C GLN A 21 -9.20 -1.25 -19.41
N VAL A 22 -9.88 -2.32 -19.80
CA VAL A 22 -9.40 -3.68 -19.67
C VAL A 22 -8.75 -4.11 -20.99
N GLY A 23 -7.48 -4.50 -20.91
CA GLY A 23 -6.72 -5.06 -22.02
C GLY A 23 -7.24 -6.45 -22.40
N SER A 24 -6.82 -6.95 -23.56
CA SER A 24 -7.28 -8.26 -24.06
C SER A 24 -6.16 -9.12 -24.63
N TYR A 25 -4.90 -8.68 -24.55
CA TYR A 25 -3.78 -9.48 -25.05
C TYR A 25 -3.32 -10.51 -24.01
N GLN A 26 -3.53 -10.24 -22.72
CA GLN A 26 -3.22 -11.16 -21.64
C GLN A 26 -4.42 -11.36 -20.71
N ASN A 27 -4.93 -12.59 -20.65
CA ASN A 27 -6.00 -12.91 -19.72
C ASN A 27 -5.55 -12.73 -18.27
N GLU A 28 -6.34 -12.00 -17.49
CA GLU A 28 -6.17 -11.96 -16.04
C GLU A 28 -6.63 -13.28 -15.41
N THR A 29 -5.67 -13.98 -14.78
CA THR A 29 -5.92 -15.23 -14.07
C THR A 29 -5.35 -15.13 -12.67
N HIS A 30 -6.22 -14.86 -11.70
CA HIS A 30 -5.81 -14.68 -10.31
C HIS A 30 -5.29 -15.99 -9.69
N PRO A 31 -4.08 -16.00 -9.09
CA PRO A 31 -3.63 -17.13 -8.28
C PRO A 31 -4.57 -17.37 -7.10
N LYS A 32 -4.96 -18.62 -6.88
CA LYS A 32 -5.83 -19.02 -5.77
C LYS A 32 -5.04 -19.08 -4.47
N LEU A 33 -5.50 -18.37 -3.44
CA LEU A 33 -4.88 -18.34 -2.12
C LEU A 33 -5.90 -18.75 -1.04
N GLN A 34 -5.59 -19.81 -0.31
CA GLN A 34 -6.40 -20.25 0.82
C GLN A 34 -6.00 -19.49 2.08
N TRP A 35 -6.99 -19.04 2.84
CA TRP A 35 -6.81 -18.50 4.19
C TRP A 35 -7.86 -19.10 5.11
N SER A 36 -7.85 -18.76 6.40
CA SER A 36 -8.81 -19.30 7.36
C SER A 36 -9.49 -18.22 8.16
N SER A 37 -10.81 -18.34 8.32
CA SER A 37 -11.61 -17.54 9.24
C SER A 37 -11.86 -18.34 10.51
N CYS A 38 -11.42 -17.84 11.65
CA CYS A 38 -11.50 -18.52 12.93
C CYS A 38 -12.54 -17.85 13.84
N THR A 39 -13.30 -18.66 14.56
CA THR A 39 -14.22 -18.20 15.61
C THR A 39 -13.94 -18.95 16.91
N VAL A 40 -14.25 -18.33 18.04
CA VAL A 40 -14.02 -18.92 19.37
C VAL A 40 -14.73 -20.27 19.52
N ASP A 41 -15.97 -20.38 19.01
CA ASP A 41 -16.82 -21.55 19.21
C ASP A 41 -16.78 -22.56 18.05
N GLY A 42 -16.33 -22.13 16.85
CA GLY A 42 -16.43 -22.90 15.61
C GLY A 42 -15.09 -23.39 15.03
N GLY A 43 -13.97 -23.06 15.66
CA GLY A 43 -12.64 -23.32 15.10
C GLY A 43 -12.38 -22.49 13.83
N CYS A 44 -11.42 -22.93 13.03
CA CYS A 44 -11.01 -22.26 11.79
C CYS A 44 -11.62 -22.94 10.56
N GLN A 45 -12.30 -22.16 9.72
CA GLN A 45 -12.83 -22.59 8.42
C GLN A 45 -11.96 -22.08 7.28
N THR A 46 -11.64 -22.95 6.33
CA THR A 46 -10.89 -22.56 5.13
C THR A 46 -11.75 -21.70 4.20
N VAL A 47 -11.19 -20.57 3.78
CA VAL A 47 -11.74 -19.68 2.77
C VAL A 47 -10.86 -19.78 1.53
N ASN A 48 -11.47 -20.07 0.38
CA ASN A 48 -10.78 -20.09 -0.92
C ASN A 48 -10.84 -18.69 -1.54
N GLY A 49 -9.82 -17.89 -1.31
CA GLY A 49 -9.65 -16.57 -1.92
C GLY A 49 -8.77 -16.60 -3.17
N GLU A 50 -8.53 -15.41 -3.71
CA GLU A 50 -7.61 -15.19 -4.83
C GLU A 50 -6.76 -13.95 -4.56
N ILE A 51 -5.73 -13.70 -5.38
CA ILE A 51 -4.92 -12.47 -5.28
C ILE A 51 -4.85 -11.69 -6.59
N ALA A 52 -5.02 -10.37 -6.49
CA ALA A 52 -4.81 -9.43 -7.61
C ALA A 52 -3.45 -8.76 -7.50
N MET A 53 -2.74 -8.63 -8.62
CA MET A 53 -1.60 -7.73 -8.74
C MET A 53 -2.08 -6.28 -8.84
N ASP A 54 -1.40 -5.38 -8.14
CA ASP A 54 -1.64 -3.94 -8.23
C ASP A 54 -1.46 -3.41 -9.66
N ALA A 55 -2.38 -2.51 -10.05
CA ALA A 55 -2.45 -1.93 -11.38
C ALA A 55 -1.14 -1.26 -11.85
N ASN A 56 -0.31 -0.73 -10.94
CA ASN A 56 0.92 -0.03 -11.30
C ASN A 56 1.97 -0.96 -11.93
N PHE A 57 1.92 -2.26 -11.62
CA PHE A 57 2.82 -3.28 -12.17
C PHE A 57 2.37 -3.82 -13.53
N ARG A 58 1.12 -3.57 -13.93
CA ARG A 58 0.54 -4.12 -15.15
C ARG A 58 1.05 -3.39 -16.38
N TRP A 59 1.03 -4.12 -17.50
CA TRP A 59 1.26 -3.52 -18.80
C TRP A 59 0.12 -2.53 -19.12
N LEU A 60 0.50 -1.33 -19.58
CA LEU A 60 -0.41 -0.29 -19.99
C LEU A 60 -0.20 0.03 -21.46
N HIS A 61 -1.20 -0.29 -22.28
CA HIS A 61 -1.14 -0.16 -23.73
C HIS A 61 -2.44 0.43 -24.28
N LYS A 62 -2.47 0.79 -25.56
CA LYS A 62 -3.68 1.26 -26.24
C LYS A 62 -4.74 0.17 -26.32
N VAL A 63 -6.01 0.53 -26.19
CA VAL A 63 -7.13 -0.45 -26.26
C VAL A 63 -7.17 -1.22 -27.59
N ASP A 64 -6.80 -0.56 -28.68
CA ASP A 64 -6.98 -1.04 -30.05
C ASP A 64 -5.69 -1.58 -30.71
N ASN A 65 -4.54 -1.52 -30.03
CA ASN A 65 -3.26 -2.02 -30.53
C ASN A 65 -2.26 -2.30 -29.39
N TYR A 66 -1.04 -2.76 -29.72
CA TYR A 66 -0.01 -3.16 -28.75
C TYR A 66 0.98 -2.04 -28.38
N MET A 67 0.72 -0.79 -28.79
CA MET A 67 1.59 0.34 -28.45
C MET A 67 1.42 0.70 -26.98
N ASN A 68 2.55 0.84 -26.29
CA ASN A 68 2.56 1.22 -24.88
C ASN A 68 1.99 2.64 -24.70
N CYS A 69 1.21 2.82 -23.64
CA CYS A 69 0.91 4.16 -23.13
C CYS A 69 1.96 4.60 -22.10
N PHE A 70 2.70 3.65 -21.52
CA PHE A 70 3.75 3.89 -20.55
C PHE A 70 4.88 2.86 -20.73
N SER A 71 6.11 3.33 -20.88
CA SER A 71 7.31 2.49 -21.06
C SER A 71 8.42 2.96 -20.13
N GLY A 72 9.14 2.03 -19.53
CA GLY A 72 10.16 2.36 -18.52
C GLY A 72 9.49 3.11 -17.37
N ASN A 73 9.84 4.39 -17.23
CA ASN A 73 9.27 5.30 -16.24
C ASN A 73 8.61 6.54 -16.86
N THR A 74 8.22 6.51 -18.14
CA THR A 74 7.64 7.66 -18.86
C THR A 74 6.35 7.29 -19.58
N TRP A 75 5.45 8.27 -19.70
CA TRP A 75 4.28 8.22 -20.58
C TRP A 75 4.69 8.40 -22.05
N GLU A 76 4.05 7.66 -22.95
CA GLU A 76 4.32 7.70 -24.38
C GLU A 76 3.49 8.80 -25.05
N GLU A 77 4.05 9.99 -25.24
CA GLU A 77 3.32 11.20 -25.69
C GLU A 77 2.49 10.99 -26.97
N ASN A 78 3.00 10.20 -27.92
CA ASN A 78 2.30 9.91 -29.18
C ASN A 78 1.03 9.05 -28.99
N GLN A 79 1.00 8.24 -27.94
CA GLN A 79 -0.14 7.37 -27.60
C GLN A 79 -1.06 8.03 -26.58
N CYS A 80 -0.50 8.99 -25.84
CA CYS A 80 -0.98 9.47 -24.57
C CYS A 80 -0.71 10.98 -24.46
N SER A 81 -1.48 11.78 -25.20
CA SER A 81 -1.19 13.21 -25.39
C SER A 81 -1.89 14.15 -24.41
N THR A 82 -2.99 13.71 -23.81
CA THR A 82 -3.75 14.46 -22.78
C THR A 82 -4.28 13.52 -21.72
N VAL A 83 -4.55 14.04 -20.52
CA VAL A 83 -5.11 13.26 -19.41
C VAL A 83 -6.37 12.52 -19.88
N GLU A 84 -7.29 13.21 -20.53
CA GLU A 84 -8.52 12.61 -21.06
C GLU A 84 -8.24 11.52 -22.10
N ASN A 85 -7.32 11.76 -23.04
CA ASN A 85 -6.96 10.79 -24.07
C ASN A 85 -6.35 9.52 -23.46
N CYS A 86 -5.36 9.65 -22.56
CA CYS A 86 -4.76 8.50 -21.86
C CYS A 86 -5.80 7.74 -21.04
N THR A 87 -6.60 8.49 -20.28
CA THR A 87 -7.64 7.94 -19.42
C THR A 87 -8.58 7.08 -20.25
N ASN A 88 -9.03 7.56 -21.41
CA ASN A 88 -10.02 6.87 -22.24
C ASN A 88 -9.46 5.76 -23.13
N THR A 89 -8.19 5.85 -23.56
CA THR A 89 -7.66 5.01 -24.64
C THR A 89 -6.59 4.02 -24.22
N CYS A 90 -6.17 4.04 -22.95
CA CYS A 90 -5.23 3.08 -22.39
C CYS A 90 -5.93 2.02 -21.54
N ALA A 91 -5.39 0.81 -21.61
CA ALA A 91 -5.93 -0.39 -21.00
C ALA A 91 -4.88 -1.09 -20.14
N LEU A 92 -5.29 -1.56 -18.97
CA LEU A 92 -4.50 -2.44 -18.11
C LEU A 92 -4.71 -3.88 -18.56
N ASP A 93 -3.64 -4.60 -18.83
CA ASP A 93 -3.71 -6.00 -19.24
C ASP A 93 -3.54 -6.98 -18.05
N GLY A 94 -3.77 -8.27 -18.29
CA GLY A 94 -3.54 -9.32 -17.31
C GLY A 94 -2.07 -9.47 -16.90
N ALA A 95 -1.83 -10.18 -15.79
CA ALA A 95 -0.50 -10.35 -15.21
C ALA A 95 0.00 -11.81 -15.29
N ASP A 96 1.28 -12.01 -15.66
CA ASP A 96 1.94 -13.32 -15.58
C ASP A 96 2.69 -13.39 -14.25
N TYR A 97 1.93 -13.71 -13.21
CA TYR A 97 2.37 -13.68 -11.82
C TYR A 97 3.70 -14.42 -11.60
N ALA A 98 3.81 -15.65 -12.11
CA ALA A 98 4.96 -16.49 -11.82
C ALA A 98 6.20 -16.12 -12.65
N ARG A 99 6.03 -15.88 -13.96
CA ARG A 99 7.15 -15.67 -14.87
C ARG A 99 7.69 -14.24 -14.80
N VAL A 100 6.79 -13.25 -14.83
CA VAL A 100 7.17 -11.83 -14.91
C VAL A 100 7.39 -11.25 -13.53
N TYR A 101 6.48 -11.51 -12.59
CA TYR A 101 6.50 -10.86 -11.28
C TYR A 101 7.13 -11.71 -10.17
N GLY A 102 7.39 -13.00 -10.43
CA GLY A 102 7.98 -13.92 -9.44
C GLY A 102 7.06 -14.19 -8.25
N VAL A 103 5.75 -14.06 -8.45
CA VAL A 103 4.70 -14.39 -7.48
C VAL A 103 4.28 -15.84 -7.68
N LYS A 104 4.43 -16.65 -6.65
CA LYS A 104 4.00 -18.05 -6.65
C LYS A 104 3.06 -18.30 -5.50
N VAL A 105 1.96 -19.00 -5.77
CA VAL A 105 0.99 -19.39 -4.73
C VAL A 105 0.89 -20.90 -4.68
N THR A 106 0.83 -21.46 -3.47
CA THR A 106 0.62 -22.88 -3.22
C THR A 106 -0.25 -23.02 -1.98
N ASN A 107 -1.50 -23.45 -2.15
CA ASN A 107 -2.51 -23.53 -1.09
C ASN A 107 -2.62 -22.20 -0.33
N SER A 108 -2.10 -22.15 0.90
CA SER A 108 -2.13 -20.98 1.80
C SER A 108 -0.83 -20.16 1.81
N SER A 109 0.14 -20.49 0.96
CA SER A 109 1.43 -19.78 0.89
C SER A 109 1.51 -18.93 -0.37
N VAL A 110 1.91 -17.67 -0.19
CA VAL A 110 2.34 -16.77 -1.28
C VAL A 110 3.83 -16.47 -1.11
N SER A 111 4.58 -16.60 -2.20
CA SER A 111 6.00 -16.22 -2.28
C SER A 111 6.14 -15.07 -3.26
N GLN A 112 6.79 -13.98 -2.83
CA GLN A 112 7.08 -12.81 -3.66
C GLN A 112 8.59 -12.65 -3.78
N ARG A 113 9.11 -12.65 -5.01
CA ARG A 113 10.52 -12.34 -5.28
C ARG A 113 10.70 -10.83 -5.39
N PHE A 114 11.76 -10.32 -4.76
CA PHE A 114 12.12 -8.91 -4.91
C PHE A 114 12.55 -8.57 -6.34
N LYS A 115 13.39 -9.39 -6.97
CA LYS A 115 13.80 -9.20 -8.38
C LYS A 115 13.51 -10.46 -9.19
N THR A 116 12.85 -10.28 -10.33
CA THR A 116 12.51 -11.36 -11.26
C THR A 116 13.00 -10.99 -12.65
N ASN A 117 13.99 -11.71 -13.17
CA ASN A 117 14.42 -11.57 -14.56
C ASN A 117 13.51 -12.44 -15.45
N PHE A 118 13.07 -11.90 -16.59
CA PHE A 118 12.25 -12.62 -17.56
C PHE A 118 12.60 -12.15 -18.96
N ASP A 119 12.71 -13.08 -19.91
CA ASP A 119 13.13 -12.81 -21.29
C ASP A 119 14.38 -11.91 -21.37
N PHE A 120 14.22 -10.67 -21.83
CA PHE A 120 15.27 -9.63 -21.92
C PHE A 120 15.07 -8.48 -20.92
N ALA A 121 14.16 -8.63 -19.96
CA ALA A 121 13.74 -7.61 -19.00
C ALA A 121 13.76 -8.12 -17.56
N TYR A 122 13.38 -7.26 -16.63
CA TYR A 122 13.23 -7.63 -15.22
C TYR A 122 12.15 -6.80 -14.54
N ASN A 123 11.56 -7.37 -13.50
CA ASN A 123 10.63 -6.72 -12.58
C ASN A 123 11.28 -6.59 -11.21
N VAL A 124 10.97 -5.50 -10.51
CA VAL A 124 11.40 -5.25 -9.12
C VAL A 124 10.17 -5.00 -8.25
N GLY A 125 10.03 -5.79 -7.20
CA GLY A 125 8.93 -5.70 -6.24
C GLY A 125 7.61 -6.26 -6.75
N SER A 126 6.62 -6.28 -5.87
CA SER A 126 5.23 -6.56 -6.19
C SER A 126 4.32 -6.11 -5.05
N ARG A 127 3.07 -5.75 -5.38
CA ARG A 127 2.02 -5.47 -4.42
C ARG A 127 0.77 -6.27 -4.79
N LEU A 128 0.25 -7.01 -3.83
CA LEU A 128 -0.82 -7.98 -4.00
C LEU A 128 -1.97 -7.66 -3.05
N PHE A 129 -3.19 -7.84 -3.53
CA PHE A 129 -4.41 -7.67 -2.76
C PHE A 129 -5.15 -8.98 -2.63
N LEU A 130 -5.69 -9.28 -1.45
CA LEU A 130 -6.58 -10.43 -1.28
C LEU A 130 -7.96 -10.13 -1.85
N LEU A 131 -8.51 -11.06 -2.63
CA LEU A 131 -9.82 -11.00 -3.25
C LEU A 131 -10.82 -11.94 -2.54
N GLU A 132 -12.03 -11.45 -2.34
CA GLU A 132 -13.21 -12.25 -1.98
C GLU A 132 -13.77 -12.94 -3.24
N SER A 133 -13.74 -12.22 -4.36
CA SER A 133 -14.19 -12.69 -5.66
C SER A 133 -13.43 -11.98 -6.76
N LYS A 134 -13.56 -12.45 -8.00
CA LYS A 134 -12.93 -11.86 -9.19
C LYS A 134 -13.03 -10.32 -9.28
N HIS A 135 -14.11 -9.72 -8.79
CA HIS A 135 -14.36 -8.26 -8.90
C HIS A 135 -14.37 -7.52 -7.56
N LYS A 136 -14.03 -8.18 -6.44
CA LYS A 136 -14.05 -7.54 -5.12
C LYS A 136 -12.89 -7.97 -4.24
N TYR A 137 -12.24 -7.00 -3.62
CA TYR A 137 -11.30 -7.25 -2.54
C TYR A 137 -11.98 -7.88 -1.33
N GLN A 138 -11.23 -8.74 -0.64
CA GLN A 138 -11.62 -9.22 0.68
C GLN A 138 -11.44 -8.08 1.67
N MET A 139 -12.55 -7.71 2.32
CA MET A 139 -12.58 -6.66 3.32
C MET A 139 -12.49 -7.26 4.73
N PHE A 140 -11.75 -6.60 5.62
CA PHE A 140 -11.55 -6.99 7.01
C PHE A 140 -11.83 -5.82 7.95
N THR A 141 -12.49 -6.08 9.06
CA THR A 141 -12.64 -5.12 10.17
C THR A 141 -11.74 -5.57 11.31
N LEU A 142 -10.83 -4.71 11.77
CA LEU A 142 -9.80 -5.11 12.73
C LEU A 142 -10.29 -5.10 14.18
N LYS A 143 -11.24 -4.22 14.55
CA LYS A 143 -11.69 -4.03 15.93
C LYS A 143 -12.12 -5.36 16.56
N ASN A 144 -11.50 -5.70 17.69
CA ASN A 144 -11.77 -6.90 18.49
C ASN A 144 -11.50 -8.22 17.75
N ASN A 145 -10.68 -8.18 16.70
CA ASN A 145 -10.22 -9.36 15.97
C ASN A 145 -8.70 -9.51 16.11
N GLU A 146 -8.19 -10.62 15.56
CA GLU A 146 -6.77 -10.86 15.41
C GLU A 146 -6.43 -11.37 14.01
N LEU A 147 -5.19 -11.17 13.59
CA LEU A 147 -4.63 -11.71 12.38
C LEU A 147 -3.39 -12.52 12.75
N ALA A 148 -3.34 -13.76 12.26
CA ALA A 148 -2.19 -14.63 12.37
C ALA A 148 -1.68 -15.02 10.98
N PHE A 149 -0.36 -14.98 10.77
CA PHE A 149 0.27 -15.49 9.56
C PHE A 149 1.67 -16.02 9.84
N ASP A 150 2.05 -17.03 9.07
CA ASP A 150 3.44 -17.50 9.01
C ASP A 150 4.23 -16.65 8.02
N VAL A 151 5.47 -16.33 8.36
CA VAL A 151 6.38 -15.60 7.48
C VAL A 151 7.77 -16.22 7.47
N ASP A 152 8.31 -16.39 6.27
CA ASP A 152 9.73 -16.69 6.04
C ASP A 152 10.33 -15.53 5.26
N LEU A 153 11.19 -14.79 5.96
CA LEU A 153 11.89 -13.61 5.46
C LEU A 153 13.40 -13.74 5.68
N SER A 154 13.89 -14.98 5.81
CA SER A 154 15.30 -15.33 6.09
C SER A 154 16.29 -14.80 5.05
N THR A 155 15.81 -14.54 3.84
CA THR A 155 16.58 -13.98 2.72
C THR A 155 16.21 -12.53 2.38
N VAL A 156 15.32 -11.89 3.16
CA VAL A 156 14.97 -10.48 2.97
C VAL A 156 15.98 -9.65 3.73
N GLU A 157 16.94 -9.08 3.01
CA GLU A 157 18.07 -8.35 3.58
C GLU A 157 17.76 -6.85 3.78
N CYS A 158 18.72 -6.12 4.33
CA CYS A 158 18.64 -4.67 4.53
C CYS A 158 18.27 -3.93 3.21
N GLY A 159 17.46 -2.88 3.33
CA GLY A 159 16.98 -2.08 2.20
C GLY A 159 15.82 -2.70 1.40
N ILE A 160 15.35 -3.89 1.79
CA ILE A 160 14.13 -4.51 1.26
C ILE A 160 13.11 -4.58 2.40
N ASN A 161 11.84 -4.30 2.09
CA ASN A 161 10.71 -4.47 3.00
C ASN A 161 9.77 -5.53 2.43
N GLY A 162 9.59 -6.62 3.19
CA GLY A 162 8.46 -7.53 3.05
C GLY A 162 7.35 -7.06 3.98
N ALA A 163 6.25 -6.58 3.40
CA ALA A 163 5.19 -5.92 4.14
C ALA A 163 3.84 -6.63 4.04
N LEU A 164 3.10 -6.59 5.13
CA LEU A 164 1.70 -7.00 5.24
C LEU A 164 0.93 -5.94 6.03
N TYR A 165 -0.10 -5.37 5.42
CA TYR A 165 -0.79 -4.19 5.98
C TYR A 165 -2.23 -4.08 5.49
N PHE A 166 -2.98 -3.15 6.10
CA PHE A 166 -4.36 -2.85 5.76
C PHE A 166 -4.51 -1.39 5.31
N VAL A 167 -5.29 -1.18 4.26
CA VAL A 167 -5.72 0.15 3.77
C VAL A 167 -7.22 0.13 3.43
N PRO A 168 -7.98 1.19 3.69
CA PRO A 168 -9.42 1.25 3.44
C PRO A 168 -9.70 1.59 1.97
N MET A 169 -9.19 0.78 1.05
CA MET A 169 -9.53 0.88 -0.38
C MET A 169 -11.00 0.55 -0.62
N ASP A 170 -11.59 1.07 -1.70
CA ASP A 170 -12.92 0.65 -2.13
C ASP A 170 -12.90 -0.84 -2.51
N ALA A 171 -13.91 -1.60 -2.07
CA ALA A 171 -13.96 -3.05 -2.31
C ALA A 171 -13.94 -3.43 -3.80
N ASP A 172 -14.45 -2.55 -4.68
CA ASP A 172 -14.46 -2.74 -6.14
C ASP A 172 -13.26 -2.07 -6.86
N GLY A 173 -12.25 -1.62 -6.10
CA GLY A 173 -11.09 -0.91 -6.64
C GLY A 173 -11.41 0.50 -7.14
N GLY A 174 -12.53 1.09 -6.72
CA GLY A 174 -12.96 2.44 -7.07
C GLY A 174 -13.80 2.51 -8.35
N GLN A 175 -14.26 1.37 -8.86
CA GLN A 175 -15.06 1.29 -10.10
C GLN A 175 -16.40 2.01 -9.98
N THR A 176 -17.09 1.90 -8.85
CA THR A 176 -18.34 2.62 -8.58
C THR A 176 -18.09 4.11 -8.38
N ARG A 177 -17.00 4.45 -7.68
CA ARG A 177 -16.66 5.84 -7.36
C ARG A 177 -16.22 6.63 -8.60
N TYR A 178 -15.49 5.97 -9.50
CA TYR A 178 -14.94 6.57 -10.71
C TYR A 178 -15.45 5.81 -11.92
N ALA A 179 -16.46 6.36 -12.60
CA ALA A 179 -17.03 5.74 -13.81
C ALA A 179 -15.99 5.54 -14.94
N THR A 180 -14.90 6.29 -14.89
CA THR A 180 -13.70 6.21 -15.73
C THR A 180 -12.73 5.11 -15.28
N ASN A 181 -13.09 4.23 -14.36
CA ASN A 181 -12.33 3.03 -14.04
C ASN A 181 -13.15 1.81 -14.44
N LYS A 182 -12.78 1.15 -15.55
CA LYS A 182 -13.44 -0.10 -15.97
C LYS A 182 -12.74 -1.36 -15.50
N ALA A 183 -11.49 -1.26 -15.05
CA ALA A 183 -10.69 -2.40 -14.64
C ALA A 183 -11.02 -2.86 -13.20
N GLY A 184 -11.12 -1.93 -12.25
CA GLY A 184 -11.57 -2.23 -10.87
C GLY A 184 -10.65 -3.21 -10.10
N ALA A 185 -11.19 -3.81 -9.04
CA ALA A 185 -10.45 -4.74 -8.17
C ALA A 185 -9.88 -5.96 -8.92
N GLU A 186 -10.51 -6.39 -10.01
CA GLU A 186 -10.00 -7.47 -10.87
C GLU A 186 -8.58 -7.19 -11.37
N TYR A 187 -8.26 -5.93 -11.63
CA TYR A 187 -6.94 -5.49 -12.12
C TYR A 187 -6.16 -4.71 -11.05
N GLY A 188 -6.53 -4.84 -9.77
CA GLY A 188 -5.77 -4.27 -8.67
C GLY A 188 -5.77 -2.74 -8.62
N THR A 189 -6.88 -2.09 -9.01
CA THR A 189 -6.98 -0.63 -9.02
C THR A 189 -7.37 -0.05 -7.66
N GLY A 190 -7.21 1.27 -7.51
CA GLY A 190 -7.75 2.02 -6.36
C GLY A 190 -6.84 2.04 -5.14
N TYR A 191 -5.56 1.69 -5.30
CA TYR A 191 -4.59 1.74 -4.21
C TYR A 191 -4.46 3.16 -3.64
N CYS A 192 -4.33 3.23 -2.33
CA CYS A 192 -4.04 4.42 -1.56
C CYS A 192 -3.32 3.99 -0.28
N ASP A 193 -2.60 4.90 0.35
CA ASP A 193 -2.06 4.71 1.69
C ASP A 193 -1.76 6.05 2.36
N ALA A 194 -1.18 6.03 3.56
CA ALA A 194 -0.92 7.25 4.34
C ALA A 194 0.25 8.09 3.81
N SER A 195 1.01 7.56 2.85
CA SER A 195 2.03 8.28 2.09
C SER A 195 1.49 9.06 0.90
N CYS A 196 0.20 8.89 0.58
CA CYS A 196 -0.43 9.54 -0.56
C CYS A 196 0.36 9.33 -1.87
N PRO A 197 0.64 8.06 -2.27
CA PRO A 197 1.52 7.71 -3.38
C PRO A 197 1.15 8.46 -4.66
N ARG A 198 2.15 9.16 -5.20
CA ARG A 198 2.08 9.90 -6.47
C ARG A 198 2.70 9.15 -7.64
N ASP A 199 3.26 7.97 -7.39
CA ASP A 199 3.84 7.07 -8.37
C ASP A 199 2.79 6.21 -9.10
N LEU A 200 1.53 6.31 -8.69
CA LEU A 200 0.42 5.63 -9.35
C LEU A 200 0.17 6.25 -10.72
N LYS A 201 0.17 5.40 -11.77
CA LYS A 201 -0.18 5.78 -13.14
C LYS A 201 -1.64 6.26 -13.26
N PHE A 202 -2.53 5.78 -12.41
CA PHE A 202 -3.92 6.24 -12.35
C PHE A 202 -4.30 6.61 -10.92
N VAL A 203 -4.87 7.80 -10.74
CA VAL A 203 -5.38 8.31 -9.47
C VAL A 203 -6.77 8.90 -9.70
N GLY A 204 -7.74 8.52 -8.86
CA GLY A 204 -9.12 9.00 -9.00
C GLY A 204 -9.77 8.66 -10.35
N GLY A 205 -9.41 7.51 -10.94
CA GLY A 205 -9.88 7.09 -12.26
C GLY A 205 -9.38 7.95 -13.43
N LYS A 206 -8.26 8.66 -13.26
CA LYS A 206 -7.62 9.46 -14.31
C LYS A 206 -6.14 9.14 -14.42
N ALA A 207 -5.60 9.21 -15.64
CA ALA A 207 -4.17 9.07 -15.90
C ALA A 207 -3.39 10.20 -15.21
N ASN A 208 -2.38 9.84 -14.41
CA ASN A 208 -1.55 10.76 -13.65
C ASN A 208 -0.35 11.25 -14.49
N MET A 209 -0.61 11.71 -15.71
CA MET A 209 0.45 12.08 -16.66
C MET A 209 0.88 13.55 -16.55
N GLU A 210 0.01 14.40 -16.00
CA GLU A 210 0.28 15.83 -15.89
C GLU A 210 1.47 16.07 -14.96
N ALA A 211 2.46 16.82 -15.47
CA ALA A 211 3.72 17.08 -14.78
C ALA A 211 4.39 15.81 -14.23
N TRP A 212 4.30 14.69 -14.97
CA TRP A 212 4.98 13.45 -14.60
C TRP A 212 6.49 13.63 -14.61
N ILE A 213 7.13 13.34 -13.48
CA ILE A 213 8.59 13.41 -13.30
C ILE A 213 9.11 11.97 -13.19
N PRO A 214 9.84 11.46 -14.19
CA PRO A 214 10.50 10.16 -14.11
C PRO A 214 11.51 10.12 -12.96
N SER A 215 11.62 8.99 -12.27
CA SER A 215 12.63 8.82 -11.23
C SER A 215 14.04 8.78 -11.81
N GLU A 216 15.00 9.40 -11.11
CA GLU A 216 16.42 9.35 -11.47
C GLU A 216 17.10 8.03 -11.06
N THR A 217 16.51 7.27 -10.13
CA THR A 217 17.11 6.02 -9.59
C THR A 217 16.24 4.79 -9.81
N ASP A 218 14.98 4.95 -10.18
CA ASP A 218 14.06 3.87 -10.52
C ASP A 218 13.66 3.94 -12.01
N PRO A 219 14.11 3.00 -12.84
CA PRO A 219 13.76 2.99 -14.26
C PRO A 219 12.29 2.60 -14.55
N PHE A 220 11.49 2.27 -13.53
CA PHE A 220 10.09 1.84 -13.68
C PHE A 220 9.07 2.76 -13.02
N SER A 221 9.51 3.76 -12.25
CA SER A 221 8.60 4.66 -11.53
C SER A 221 8.94 6.13 -11.75
N GLY A 222 7.96 6.96 -11.43
CA GLY A 222 8.05 8.41 -11.46
C GLY A 222 6.99 8.98 -10.52
N LYS A 223 6.73 10.28 -10.59
CA LYS A 223 5.71 10.94 -9.77
C LYS A 223 4.87 11.87 -10.64
N GLY A 224 3.56 11.68 -10.63
CA GLY A 224 2.60 12.58 -11.29
C GLY A 224 2.09 13.65 -10.33
N LEU A 225 1.25 14.58 -10.81
CA LEU A 225 0.73 15.67 -10.00
C LEU A 225 -0.15 15.22 -8.82
N TYR A 226 -0.88 14.11 -8.99
CA TYR A 226 -1.88 13.64 -8.03
C TYR A 226 -1.39 12.44 -7.21
N GLY A 227 -1.84 12.36 -5.96
CA GLY A 227 -1.60 11.22 -5.06
C GLY A 227 -2.90 10.64 -4.51
N ALA A 228 -2.84 9.38 -4.06
CA ALA A 228 -3.99 8.67 -3.48
C ALA A 228 -3.79 8.43 -1.98
N CYS A 229 -4.44 9.24 -1.15
CA CYS A 229 -4.35 9.18 0.31
C CYS A 229 -5.41 8.26 0.93
N CYS A 230 -5.04 7.50 1.95
CA CYS A 230 -5.99 6.96 2.93
C CYS A 230 -5.28 6.52 4.22
N PRO A 231 -6.00 6.28 5.32
CA PRO A 231 -5.40 5.74 6.54
C PRO A 231 -4.73 4.38 6.28
N GLN A 232 -3.73 4.01 7.07
CA GLN A 232 -3.04 2.74 6.93
C GLN A 232 -2.74 2.12 8.30
N PHE A 233 -2.95 0.82 8.41
CA PHE A 233 -2.42 0.04 9.52
C PHE A 233 -1.38 -0.95 9.00
N SER A 234 -0.10 -0.70 9.30
CA SER A 234 0.98 -1.62 8.98
C SER A 234 1.08 -2.68 10.06
N VAL A 235 0.63 -3.90 9.76
CA VAL A 235 0.78 -5.05 10.68
C VAL A 235 2.25 -5.45 10.77
N TRP A 236 2.91 -5.43 9.62
CA TRP A 236 4.23 -5.97 9.43
C TRP A 236 4.96 -5.20 8.34
N ASN A 237 5.89 -4.34 8.70
CA ASN A 237 6.93 -3.80 7.81
C ASN A 237 8.24 -4.42 8.26
N SER A 238 8.90 -5.24 7.44
CA SER A 238 9.94 -6.14 7.94
C SER A 238 11.02 -6.54 6.94
N ASN A 239 12.14 -6.97 7.51
CA ASN A 239 13.15 -7.78 6.86
C ASN A 239 13.75 -8.73 7.91
N ALA A 240 14.83 -9.44 7.57
CA ALA A 240 15.50 -10.35 8.50
C ALA A 240 16.17 -9.66 9.69
N HIS A 241 16.26 -8.33 9.73
CA HIS A 241 17.05 -7.59 10.72
C HIS A 241 16.20 -6.78 11.69
N SER A 242 15.03 -6.32 11.24
CA SER A 242 14.06 -5.63 12.09
C SER A 242 12.67 -5.65 11.47
N PHE A 243 11.67 -5.35 12.30
CA PHE A 243 10.29 -5.13 11.87
C PHE A 243 9.68 -3.94 12.60
N GLU A 244 8.51 -3.51 12.11
CA GLU A 244 7.71 -2.45 12.69
C GLU A 244 6.22 -2.73 12.47
N MET A 245 5.43 -2.55 13.52
CA MET A 245 3.97 -2.42 13.44
C MET A 245 3.61 -0.94 13.63
N SER A 246 2.77 -0.37 12.77
CA SER A 246 2.50 1.07 12.83
C SER A 246 1.06 1.45 12.45
N SER A 247 0.57 2.51 13.08
CA SER A 247 -0.72 3.12 12.84
C SER A 247 -0.53 4.48 12.18
N HIS A 248 -1.18 4.68 11.04
CA HIS A 248 -1.14 5.92 10.27
C HIS A 248 -2.56 6.43 10.03
N VAL A 249 -2.87 7.60 10.57
CA VAL A 249 -4.21 8.19 10.53
C VAL A 249 -4.27 9.39 9.59
N CYS A 250 -5.40 9.62 8.97
CA CYS A 250 -5.65 10.83 8.19
C CYS A 250 -6.50 11.83 8.99
N PRO A 251 -6.63 13.08 8.52
CA PRO A 251 -7.58 14.01 9.11
C PRO A 251 -8.95 13.36 9.36
N PRO A 252 -9.65 13.71 10.46
CA PRO A 252 -10.86 13.01 10.88
C PRO A 252 -11.95 12.82 9.81
N ASP A 253 -12.04 13.76 8.87
CA ASP A 253 -12.96 13.80 7.73
C ASP A 253 -12.51 12.98 6.51
N ARG A 254 -11.30 12.42 6.52
CA ARG A 254 -10.69 11.62 5.44
C ARG A 254 -10.50 10.15 5.84
N ALA A 255 -11.60 9.44 6.09
CA ALA A 255 -11.54 8.04 6.50
C ALA A 255 -11.24 7.05 5.35
N GLY A 256 -11.52 7.41 4.10
CA GLY A 256 -11.34 6.53 2.94
C GLY A 256 -10.42 7.11 1.86
N PRO A 257 -10.37 6.47 0.67
CA PRO A 257 -9.52 6.88 -0.44
C PRO A 257 -9.85 8.31 -0.86
N THR A 258 -8.85 9.16 -0.92
CA THR A 258 -8.98 10.58 -1.27
C THR A 258 -7.86 10.98 -2.21
N VAL A 259 -8.15 11.81 -3.20
CA VAL A 259 -7.13 12.33 -4.12
C VAL A 259 -6.57 13.63 -3.56
N CYS A 260 -5.24 13.75 -3.50
CA CYS A 260 -4.54 15.00 -3.22
C CYS A 260 -3.85 15.53 -4.48
N GLY A 261 -3.72 16.85 -4.60
CA GLY A 261 -2.85 17.49 -5.60
C GLY A 261 -1.43 17.71 -5.05
N TYR A 262 -0.51 18.18 -5.89
CA TYR A 262 0.91 18.34 -5.53
C TYR A 262 1.16 19.04 -4.18
N GLU A 263 0.66 20.27 -4.00
CA GLU A 263 0.89 21.03 -2.76
C GLU A 263 0.27 20.38 -1.52
N GLU A 264 -0.75 19.55 -1.73
CA GLU A 264 -1.36 18.75 -0.68
C GLU A 264 -0.46 17.56 -0.36
N CYS A 265 -0.11 16.72 -1.34
CA CYS A 265 0.63 15.48 -1.11
C CYS A 265 2.11 15.71 -0.70
N ASP A 266 2.76 16.77 -1.21
CA ASP A 266 4.23 16.89 -1.28
C ASP A 266 4.81 18.02 -0.40
N ASN A 267 4.00 18.64 0.47
CA ASN A 267 4.43 19.77 1.31
C ASN A 267 5.32 19.36 2.49
N TYR A 268 6.47 18.74 2.18
CA TYR A 268 7.54 18.46 3.13
C TYR A 268 8.81 19.16 2.68
N GLY A 269 9.11 20.28 3.35
CA GLY A 269 10.45 20.83 3.37
C GLY A 269 10.68 21.55 4.70
N PRO A 270 11.88 21.49 5.29
CA PRO A 270 12.24 22.29 6.47
C PRO A 270 12.20 23.82 6.22
N TYR A 271 11.92 24.23 4.98
CA TYR A 271 11.76 25.62 4.52
C TYR A 271 10.35 25.94 3.98
N GLY A 272 9.40 25.00 4.08
CA GLY A 272 8.00 25.28 3.77
C GLY A 272 7.42 26.25 4.82
N GLY A 273 6.87 27.36 4.37
CA GLY A 273 6.36 28.44 5.22
C GLY A 273 5.39 27.97 6.32
N GLN A 274 5.21 28.80 7.34
CA GLN A 274 4.57 28.47 8.63
C GLN A 274 3.08 28.06 8.59
N ASN A 275 2.47 27.81 7.42
CA ASN A 275 1.03 27.55 7.27
C ASN A 275 0.65 26.22 6.58
N HIS A 276 1.58 25.29 6.33
CA HIS A 276 1.35 24.14 5.42
C HIS A 276 1.02 22.78 6.07
N TRP A 277 0.75 22.70 7.37
CA TRP A 277 0.62 21.43 8.11
C TRP A 277 -0.82 20.92 8.31
N ARG A 278 -1.80 21.49 7.60
CA ARG A 278 -3.21 21.09 7.72
C ARG A 278 -3.64 20.34 6.48
N GLY A 279 -3.81 19.02 6.59
CA GLY A 279 -4.61 18.26 5.62
C GLY A 279 -4.09 16.90 5.18
N GLN A 280 -2.88 16.47 5.58
CA GLN A 280 -2.34 15.20 5.12
C GLN A 280 -2.41 14.09 6.14
N CYS A 281 -2.43 12.86 5.61
CA CYS A 281 -2.28 11.66 6.40
C CYS A 281 -0.96 11.65 7.16
N ASP A 282 -0.99 11.04 8.34
CA ASP A 282 0.17 10.83 9.18
C ASP A 282 1.06 9.74 8.59
N ARG A 283 1.95 10.18 7.71
CA ARG A 283 2.87 9.31 6.99
C ARG A 283 3.85 8.59 7.92
N TRP A 284 4.25 9.22 9.01
CA TRP A 284 5.22 8.68 9.97
C TRP A 284 4.57 7.68 10.94
N GLY A 285 3.34 7.95 11.38
CA GLY A 285 2.58 7.08 12.25
C GLY A 285 3.04 7.07 13.71
N CYS A 286 2.28 6.33 14.51
CA CYS A 286 2.72 5.79 15.79
C CYS A 286 3.16 4.34 15.56
N SER A 287 4.40 4.03 15.92
CA SER A 287 5.03 2.78 15.50
C SER A 287 5.75 2.03 16.61
N TYR A 288 5.73 0.70 16.53
CA TYR A 288 6.38 -0.19 17.48
C TYR A 288 7.42 -1.05 16.77
N ASN A 289 8.69 -0.65 16.96
CA ASN A 289 9.85 -1.39 16.50
C ASN A 289 10.70 -1.75 17.73
N PRO A 290 10.87 -3.04 18.08
CA PRO A 290 11.59 -3.43 19.30
C PRO A 290 13.02 -2.86 19.38
N TYR A 291 13.73 -2.79 18.26
CA TYR A 291 15.07 -2.23 18.20
C TYR A 291 15.05 -0.74 18.57
N ARG A 292 14.13 0.03 17.96
CA ARG A 292 13.92 1.46 18.26
C ARG A 292 13.46 1.69 19.70
N MET A 293 12.76 0.72 20.30
CA MET A 293 12.34 0.73 21.71
C MET A 293 13.44 0.28 22.68
N GLY A 294 14.67 0.04 22.19
CA GLY A 294 15.85 -0.31 23.00
C GLY A 294 16.11 -1.81 23.15
N ASN A 295 15.25 -2.68 22.59
CA ASN A 295 15.38 -4.13 22.66
C ASN A 295 16.14 -4.69 21.45
N THR A 296 17.42 -4.34 21.33
CA THR A 296 18.25 -4.64 20.14
C THR A 296 18.53 -6.14 19.93
N ALA A 297 18.41 -6.96 20.98
CA ALA A 297 18.65 -8.40 20.93
C ALA A 297 17.39 -9.24 20.64
N PHE A 298 16.22 -8.63 20.45
CA PHE A 298 14.95 -9.36 20.35
C PHE A 298 14.72 -10.05 19.01
N TYR A 299 14.93 -9.35 17.89
CA TYR A 299 14.56 -9.83 16.56
C TYR A 299 15.76 -9.79 15.60
N GLY A 300 15.99 -10.88 14.87
CA GLY A 300 17.05 -11.02 13.88
C GLY A 300 17.59 -12.44 13.79
N LYS A 301 18.52 -12.71 12.86
CA LYS A 301 19.11 -14.05 12.68
C LYS A 301 19.82 -14.49 13.98
N GLY A 302 19.39 -15.61 14.54
CA GLY A 302 19.89 -16.17 15.80
C GLY A 302 19.48 -15.43 17.08
N LYS A 303 18.48 -14.55 17.02
CA LYS A 303 17.96 -13.80 18.19
C LYS A 303 16.75 -14.47 18.83
N THR A 304 16.10 -13.82 19.81
CA THR A 304 14.91 -14.35 20.50
C THR A 304 13.82 -14.76 19.51
N VAL A 305 13.48 -13.88 18.56
CA VAL A 305 12.77 -14.22 17.34
C VAL A 305 13.82 -14.38 16.24
N ASP A 306 14.11 -15.64 15.91
CA ASP A 306 15.14 -16.00 14.94
C ASP A 306 14.61 -15.89 13.51
N THR A 307 14.99 -14.83 12.81
CA THR A 307 14.56 -14.59 11.42
C THR A 307 15.26 -15.47 10.40
N GLY A 308 16.25 -16.28 10.81
CA GLY A 308 16.90 -17.26 9.93
C GLY A 308 15.99 -18.41 9.51
N ARG A 309 14.77 -18.46 10.03
CA ARG A 309 13.75 -19.47 9.76
C ARG A 309 12.35 -18.88 9.89
N LYS A 310 11.36 -19.65 9.44
CA LYS A 310 9.93 -19.28 9.52
C LYS A 310 9.46 -19.12 10.98
N PHE A 311 8.55 -18.18 11.20
CA PHE A 311 7.82 -17.99 12.46
C PHE A 311 6.41 -17.48 12.19
N THR A 312 5.54 -17.55 13.18
CA THR A 312 4.18 -16.98 13.13
C THR A 312 4.17 -15.62 13.81
N VAL A 313 3.46 -14.67 13.20
CA VAL A 313 3.14 -13.36 13.79
C VAL A 313 1.64 -13.35 14.09
N VAL A 314 1.26 -12.96 15.31
CA VAL A 314 -0.14 -12.75 15.70
C VAL A 314 -0.31 -11.33 16.18
N THR A 315 -1.21 -10.57 15.55
CA THR A 315 -1.56 -9.20 15.93
C THR A 315 -3.01 -9.14 16.38
N GLN A 316 -3.26 -8.51 17.53
CA GLN A 316 -4.58 -8.43 18.15
C GLN A 316 -4.97 -6.96 18.32
N TRP A 317 -6.17 -6.61 17.89
CA TRP A 317 -6.68 -5.24 17.98
C TRP A 317 -7.83 -5.16 18.99
N SER A 318 -7.69 -4.23 19.93
CA SER A 318 -8.75 -3.83 20.86
C SER A 318 -8.92 -2.31 20.80
N GLU A 319 -9.98 -1.81 21.42
CA GLU A 319 -10.24 -0.36 21.48
C GLU A 319 -9.13 0.44 22.19
N THR A 320 -8.42 -0.17 23.14
CA THR A 320 -7.42 0.51 23.97
C THR A 320 -5.99 0.17 23.59
N LYS A 321 -5.78 -0.94 22.88
CA LYS A 321 -4.44 -1.48 22.64
C LYS A 321 -4.37 -2.33 21.38
N VAL A 322 -3.24 -2.25 20.70
CA VAL A 322 -2.83 -3.22 19.68
C VAL A 322 -1.59 -3.95 20.17
N THR A 323 -1.68 -5.27 20.28
CA THR A 323 -0.58 -6.13 20.72
C THR A 323 -0.15 -7.06 19.62
N GLN A 324 1.11 -7.47 19.67
CA GLN A 324 1.66 -8.47 18.76
C GLN A 324 2.48 -9.47 19.58
N PHE A 325 2.43 -10.74 19.20
CA PHE A 325 3.30 -11.79 19.74
C PHE A 325 3.69 -12.75 18.62
N PHE A 326 4.68 -13.59 18.89
CA PHE A 326 5.23 -14.53 17.93
C PHE A 326 5.04 -15.97 18.40
N ILE A 327 5.00 -16.89 17.45
CA ILE A 327 5.13 -18.32 17.72
C ILE A 327 6.30 -18.84 16.88
N GLN A 328 7.32 -19.38 17.54
CA GLN A 328 8.46 -20.01 16.88
C GLN A 328 8.81 -21.29 17.61
N ASP A 329 8.99 -22.39 16.85
CA ASP A 329 9.22 -23.73 17.39
C ASP A 329 8.16 -24.17 18.43
N GLY A 330 6.91 -23.73 18.24
CA GLY A 330 5.80 -24.01 19.16
C GLY A 330 5.80 -23.19 20.45
N GLN A 331 6.75 -22.27 20.64
CA GLN A 331 6.83 -21.39 21.81
C GLN A 331 6.24 -20.02 21.51
N LYS A 332 5.39 -19.52 22.41
CA LYS A 332 4.91 -18.15 22.39
C LYS A 332 6.03 -17.21 22.86
N ILE A 333 6.32 -16.18 22.07
CA ILE A 333 7.30 -15.14 22.38
C ILE A 333 6.57 -13.80 22.42
N GLU A 334 6.51 -13.19 23.60
CA GLU A 334 5.86 -11.89 23.79
C GLU A 334 6.74 -10.75 23.25
N LEU A 335 6.09 -9.71 22.71
CA LEU A 335 6.77 -8.47 22.33
C LEU A 335 7.32 -7.79 23.61
N PRO A 336 8.61 -7.40 23.63
CA PRO A 336 9.22 -6.83 24.83
C PRO A 336 8.78 -5.39 25.05
N ALA A 337 8.60 -4.99 26.30
CA ALA A 337 8.30 -3.60 26.65
C ALA A 337 9.48 -2.66 26.33
N PRO A 338 9.24 -1.35 26.10
CA PRO A 338 10.32 -0.40 25.83
C PRO A 338 11.29 -0.23 27.00
N VAL A 339 12.58 -0.20 26.68
CA VAL A 339 13.66 0.12 27.63
C VAL A 339 13.88 1.63 27.71
N VAL A 340 13.63 2.35 26.61
CA VAL A 340 13.77 3.81 26.51
C VAL A 340 13.03 4.53 27.65
N GLU A 341 13.68 5.52 28.26
CA GLU A 341 13.13 6.33 29.33
C GLU A 341 12.02 7.26 28.82
N GLY A 342 10.99 7.49 29.63
CA GLY A 342 9.83 8.31 29.23
C GLY A 342 8.76 7.58 28.43
N LEU A 343 9.04 6.39 27.89
CA LEU A 343 8.02 5.55 27.24
C LEU A 343 7.28 4.65 28.24
N PRO A 344 6.02 4.28 27.95
CA PRO A 344 5.27 3.33 28.77
C PRO A 344 5.99 1.99 28.86
N LYS A 345 5.88 1.30 30.00
CA LYS A 345 6.50 -0.01 30.23
C LYS A 345 5.62 -1.18 29.79
N GLU A 346 4.83 -0.94 28.75
CA GLU A 346 3.97 -1.93 28.11
C GLU A 346 4.28 -2.00 26.61
N ALA A 347 4.32 -3.22 26.07
CA ALA A 347 4.54 -3.43 24.64
C ALA A 347 3.27 -3.19 23.82
N GLY A 348 3.47 -2.83 22.54
CA GLY A 348 2.40 -2.58 21.58
C GLY A 348 2.00 -1.10 21.48
N LEU A 349 0.95 -0.84 20.71
CA LEU A 349 0.41 0.50 20.49
C LEU A 349 -0.73 0.77 21.45
N SER A 350 -0.79 1.98 22.00
CA SER A 350 -1.87 2.49 22.85
C SER A 350 -1.90 4.00 22.78
N ALA A 351 -2.96 4.63 23.29
CA ALA A 351 -3.02 6.09 23.39
C ALA A 351 -1.82 6.69 24.17
N ASP A 352 -1.39 6.03 25.25
CA ASP A 352 -0.24 6.48 26.06
C ASP A 352 1.09 6.28 25.33
N MET A 353 1.25 5.17 24.59
CA MET A 353 2.43 4.95 23.74
C MET A 353 2.53 6.04 22.67
N CYS A 354 1.47 6.25 21.91
CA CYS A 354 1.49 7.15 20.76
C CYS A 354 1.67 8.62 21.16
N SER A 355 1.06 9.05 22.27
CA SER A 355 1.21 10.44 22.74
C SER A 355 2.59 10.74 23.34
N LYS A 356 3.31 9.74 23.86
CA LYS A 356 4.65 9.93 24.43
C LYS A 356 5.77 9.70 23.42
N GLN A 357 5.59 8.76 22.50
CA GLN A 357 6.62 8.31 21.57
C GLN A 357 7.28 9.47 20.83
N ARG A 358 6.47 10.35 20.24
CA ARG A 358 6.97 11.44 19.39
C ARG A 358 7.74 12.48 20.21
N ALA A 359 7.25 12.82 21.40
CA ALA A 359 7.95 13.73 22.31
C ALA A 359 9.31 13.16 22.78
N VAL A 360 9.35 11.88 23.15
CA VAL A 360 10.59 11.21 23.61
C VAL A 360 11.63 11.13 22.49
N PHE A 361 11.20 10.89 21.25
CA PHE A 361 12.11 10.84 20.10
C PHE A 361 12.37 12.19 19.42
N GLY A 362 11.77 13.28 19.89
CA GLY A 362 11.95 14.62 19.32
C GLY A 362 11.34 14.77 17.91
N GLU A 363 10.24 14.07 17.64
CA GLU A 363 9.58 14.00 16.34
C GLU A 363 8.26 14.77 16.32
N LEU A 364 7.82 15.15 15.12
CA LEU A 364 6.54 15.83 14.91
C LEU A 364 5.37 14.87 15.17
N ASP A 365 4.46 15.22 16.08
CA ASP A 365 3.27 14.41 16.35
C ASP A 365 2.10 14.73 15.40
N THR A 366 2.20 14.24 14.16
CA THR A 366 1.13 14.36 13.15
C THR A 366 -0.09 13.52 13.52
N MET A 367 0.07 12.38 14.21
CA MET A 367 -1.04 11.56 14.70
C MET A 367 -1.95 12.38 15.63
N ALA A 368 -1.39 13.11 16.60
CA ALA A 368 -2.16 13.97 17.48
C ALA A 368 -2.87 15.09 16.73
N GLN A 369 -2.22 15.70 15.72
CA GLN A 369 -2.83 16.74 14.87
C GLN A 369 -4.03 16.20 14.08
N ASN A 370 -4.00 14.93 13.69
CA ASN A 370 -5.06 14.24 12.96
C ASN A 370 -6.09 13.57 13.88
N GLY A 371 -6.16 13.96 15.16
CA GLY A 371 -7.18 13.49 16.10
C GLY A 371 -6.83 12.21 16.86
N GLY A 372 -5.56 11.83 16.89
CA GLY A 372 -4.99 10.86 17.84
C GLY A 372 -5.60 9.47 17.82
N TRP A 373 -5.60 8.82 18.98
CA TRP A 373 -6.07 7.43 19.16
C TRP A 373 -7.56 7.25 18.85
N GLU A 374 -8.39 8.27 19.08
CA GLU A 374 -9.80 8.22 18.71
C GLU A 374 -9.96 8.10 17.18
N THR A 375 -9.16 8.85 16.42
CA THR A 375 -9.17 8.76 14.96
C THR A 375 -8.58 7.43 14.47
N HIS A 376 -7.56 6.88 15.14
CA HIS A 376 -7.10 5.49 14.92
C HIS A 376 -8.24 4.49 15.07
N ASN A 377 -8.98 4.54 16.18
CA ASN A 377 -10.09 3.62 16.43
C ASN A 377 -11.18 3.71 15.35
N ARG A 378 -11.50 4.93 14.91
CA ARG A 378 -12.52 5.17 13.88
C ARG A 378 -12.06 4.72 12.48
N GLN A 379 -10.84 5.09 12.08
CA GLN A 379 -10.34 4.89 10.72
C GLN A 379 -9.61 3.56 10.48
N LEU A 380 -9.05 2.93 11.51
CA LEU A 380 -8.23 1.73 11.33
C LEU A 380 -8.86 0.49 11.95
N LEU A 381 -9.60 0.64 13.05
CA LEU A 381 -10.20 -0.52 13.71
C LEU A 381 -11.64 -0.77 13.24
N SER A 382 -12.43 0.28 13.06
CA SER A 382 -13.88 0.16 12.95
C SER A 382 -14.43 0.05 11.52
N GLN A 383 -13.62 0.36 10.50
CA GLN A 383 -14.06 0.31 9.11
C GLN A 383 -13.44 -0.88 8.35
N PRO A 384 -14.10 -1.36 7.28
CA PRO A 384 -13.56 -2.43 6.46
C PRO A 384 -12.32 -1.98 5.67
N MET A 385 -11.28 -2.80 5.63
CA MET A 385 -10.00 -2.54 4.96
C MET A 385 -9.57 -3.73 4.10
N VAL A 386 -8.79 -3.46 3.06
CA VAL A 386 -8.19 -4.47 2.19
C VAL A 386 -6.85 -4.92 2.76
N LEU A 387 -6.61 -6.22 2.78
CA LEU A 387 -5.31 -6.81 3.10
C LEU A 387 -4.35 -6.69 1.91
N VAL A 388 -3.18 -6.11 2.16
CA VAL A 388 -2.12 -5.93 1.17
C VAL A 388 -0.88 -6.71 1.58
N MET A 389 -0.26 -7.40 0.61
CA MET A 389 1.02 -8.10 0.74
C MET A 389 1.98 -7.54 -0.29
N SER A 390 3.19 -7.14 0.12
CA SER A 390 4.14 -6.53 -0.80
C SER A 390 5.59 -6.86 -0.49
N ILE A 391 6.42 -6.77 -1.52
CA ILE A 391 7.88 -6.73 -1.39
C ILE A 391 8.41 -5.59 -2.24
N GLY A 392 9.33 -4.78 -1.70
CA GLY A 392 9.90 -3.65 -2.42
C GLY A 392 11.14 -3.09 -1.73
N ALA A 393 11.84 -2.20 -2.43
CA ALA A 393 12.99 -1.46 -1.90
C ALA A 393 12.71 0.03 -2.02
N ASP A 394 13.24 0.81 -1.09
CA ASP A 394 13.11 2.26 -1.13
C ASP A 394 14.14 2.87 -2.08
N VAL A 395 13.66 3.39 -3.19
CA VAL A 395 14.50 4.05 -4.19
C VAL A 395 14.39 5.57 -4.11
N HIS A 396 13.38 6.16 -3.46
CA HIS A 396 13.00 7.56 -3.75
C HIS A 396 12.19 8.34 -2.71
N GLY A 397 12.47 8.23 -1.41
CA GLY A 397 11.77 9.13 -0.47
C GLY A 397 10.29 8.82 -0.29
N GLY A 398 9.76 7.86 -1.06
CA GLY A 398 8.36 7.42 -1.12
C GLY A 398 8.09 6.29 -0.15
N LEU A 399 9.07 5.37 -0.05
CA LEU A 399 9.11 4.29 0.95
C LEU A 399 9.99 4.65 2.16
N VAL A 400 10.55 5.87 2.21
CA VAL A 400 11.36 6.37 3.33
C VAL A 400 10.59 6.32 4.65
N GLU A 401 9.24 6.36 4.66
CA GLU A 401 8.49 6.25 5.90
C GLU A 401 8.28 4.84 6.45
N HIS A 402 8.46 3.77 5.65
CA HIS A 402 8.05 2.42 6.07
C HIS A 402 9.16 1.36 6.01
N GLN A 403 10.38 1.70 5.57
CA GLN A 403 11.51 0.77 5.54
C GLN A 403 12.38 0.93 6.79
N ILE A 404 11.89 0.44 7.92
CA ILE A 404 12.69 -0.11 9.02
C ILE A 404 13.90 0.79 9.36
N TRP A 405 13.59 1.84 10.10
CA TRP A 405 14.47 2.78 10.80
C TRP A 405 15.52 2.14 11.74
N ALA A 406 15.75 0.84 11.66
CA ALA A 406 16.51 0.05 12.63
C ALA A 406 17.91 -0.38 12.18
N HIS A 407 18.32 -0.11 10.94
CA HIS A 407 19.71 -0.40 10.54
C HIS A 407 20.60 0.83 10.42
N TRP A 408 20.06 2.05 10.46
CA TRP A 408 20.84 3.27 10.19
C TRP A 408 20.42 4.50 11.02
N ILE A 409 21.42 5.24 11.50
CA ILE A 409 21.26 6.60 12.07
C ILE A 409 21.04 7.55 10.89
N TYR A 410 19.99 8.38 10.95
CA TYR A 410 19.69 9.41 9.94
C TYR A 410 20.92 10.31 9.72
N GLY A 411 21.49 10.33 8.50
CA GLY A 411 22.52 11.32 8.13
C GLY A 411 23.84 10.84 7.52
N SER A 412 24.00 9.58 7.09
CA SER A 412 25.07 9.26 6.13
C SER A 412 24.51 8.53 4.91
N GLY A 413 24.72 9.09 3.73
CA GLY A 413 24.20 8.54 2.49
C GLY A 413 24.86 7.20 2.15
N LEU A 414 24.05 6.27 1.65
CA LEU A 414 24.55 5.20 0.78
C LEU A 414 25.10 5.86 -0.49
N LYS A 415 26.42 5.97 -0.58
CA LYS A 415 27.08 5.92 -1.88
C LYS A 415 27.02 4.45 -2.31
N MET A 416 26.25 4.17 -3.35
CA MET A 416 26.51 2.99 -4.19
C MET A 416 27.88 3.11 -4.83
#